data_AF-A0AAW2W8V9-F1
#
_entry.id   AF-A0AAW2W8V9-F1
#
_cell.length_a   1.000
_cell.length_b   1.000
_cell.length_c   1.000
_cell.angle_alpha   90.00
_cell.angle_beta   90.00
_cell.angle_gamma   90.00
#
_symmetry.space_group_name_H-M   'P 1'
#
loop_
_entity.id
_entity.type
_entity.pdbx_description
1 polymer ?
#
loop_
_entity_poly.entity_id
_entity_poly.type
_entity_poly.pdbx_seq_one_letter_code
_entity_poly.pdbx_strand_id
1 'polypeptide(L)'
;MMFLLTFLKIFYVLDINQPATEPKEGDTDEIKAAFVKRGEDELLCRSHILNALSDCRFDSYSSIKSPLEIWNALEHKYSNEKQGTNKFLTMKYFEFAMRDGVSIMDQVQ
;
A
#
# COMPACT_ATOMS: atom_id res chain seq x y z
N MET A 1 -4.68 3.64 -4.82
CA MET A 1 -5.43 3.19 -3.61
C MET A 1 -5.69 4.31 -2.61
N MET A 2 -4.70 5.17 -2.32
CA MET A 2 -4.85 6.30 -1.39
C MET A 2 -6.10 7.17 -1.67
N PHE A 3 -6.30 7.59 -2.92
CA PHE A 3 -7.44 8.44 -3.32
C PHE A 3 -8.82 7.86 -2.96
N LEU A 4 -9.04 6.56 -3.19
CA LEU A 4 -10.32 5.90 -2.92
C LEU A 4 -10.59 5.81 -1.41
N LEU A 5 -9.58 5.45 -0.61
CA LEU A 5 -9.70 5.39 0.85
C LEU A 5 -9.94 6.77 1.46
N THR A 6 -9.32 7.83 0.90
CA THR A 6 -9.58 9.21 1.30
C THR A 6 -11.00 9.65 0.94
N PHE A 7 -11.47 9.31 -0.26
CA PHE A 7 -12.84 9.61 -0.70
C PHE A 7 -13.89 8.96 0.22
N LEU A 8 -13.65 7.71 0.62
CA LEU A 8 -14.49 6.97 1.56
C LEU A 8 -14.32 7.42 3.03
N LYS A 9 -13.41 8.37 3.31
CA LYS A 9 -13.07 8.86 4.65
C LYS A 9 -12.58 7.78 5.63
N ILE A 10 -12.02 6.68 5.12
CA ILE A 10 -11.47 5.57 5.92
C ILE A 10 -9.94 5.52 5.91
N PHE A 11 -9.28 6.46 5.24
CA PHE A 11 -7.81 6.49 5.14
C PHE A 11 -7.11 6.56 6.51
N TYR A 12 -7.75 7.18 7.51
CA TYR A 12 -7.23 7.30 8.87
C TYR A 12 -6.97 5.93 9.55
N VAL A 13 -7.62 4.87 9.09
CA VAL A 13 -7.38 3.49 9.56
C VAL A 13 -5.93 3.05 9.32
N LEU A 14 -5.27 3.62 8.31
CA LEU A 14 -3.88 3.33 7.97
C LEU A 14 -2.88 4.22 8.74
N ASP A 15 -3.34 5.06 9.67
CA ASP A 15 -2.47 5.90 10.48
C ASP A 15 -2.00 5.15 11.74
N ILE A 16 -0.69 4.90 11.83
CA ILE A 16 -0.02 4.30 12.99
C ILE A 16 -0.26 5.12 14.27
N ASN A 17 -0.47 6.44 14.14
CA ASN A 17 -0.70 7.33 15.28
C ASN A 17 -2.13 7.29 15.80
N GLN A 18 -3.04 6.59 15.13
CA GLN A 18 -4.45 6.47 15.52
C GLN A 18 -4.83 5.00 15.77
N PRO A 19 -4.27 4.36 16.80
CA PRO A 19 -4.56 2.95 17.11
C PRO A 19 -6.01 2.75 17.54
N ALA A 20 -6.51 1.52 17.36
CA ALA A 20 -7.77 1.09 17.96
C ALA A 20 -7.63 1.18 19.48
N THR A 21 -8.37 2.07 20.13
CA THR A 21 -8.43 2.09 21.59
C THR A 21 -9.70 1.38 22.01
N GLU A 22 -9.55 0.26 22.73
CA GLU A 22 -10.70 -0.46 23.28
C GLU A 22 -11.43 0.43 24.30
N PRO A 23 -12.77 0.46 24.26
CA PRO A 23 -13.55 1.21 25.26
C PRO A 23 -13.33 0.65 26.66
N LYS A 24 -13.20 1.52 27.66
CA LYS A 24 -13.11 1.19 29.09
C LYS A 24 -14.48 1.23 29.77
N GLU A 25 -14.61 0.54 30.90
CA GLU A 25 -15.78 0.70 31.78
C GLU A 25 -15.86 2.17 32.26
N GLY A 26 -16.95 2.85 31.91
CA GLY A 26 -17.16 4.26 32.19
C GLY A 26 -17.05 5.19 30.98
N ASP A 27 -16.62 4.68 29.82
CA ASP A 27 -16.59 5.47 28.59
C ASP A 27 -18.01 5.80 28.10
N THR A 28 -18.14 7.00 27.53
CA THR A 28 -19.40 7.52 26.99
C THR A 28 -19.84 6.72 25.77
N ASP A 29 -21.15 6.71 25.49
CA ASP A 29 -21.71 5.95 24.38
C ASP A 29 -21.16 6.39 23.01
N GLU A 30 -20.75 7.66 22.87
CA GLU A 30 -20.07 8.17 21.68
C GLU A 30 -18.73 7.49 21.42
N ILE A 31 -17.96 7.19 22.48
CA ILE A 31 -16.65 6.51 22.36
C ILE A 31 -16.85 5.07 21.91
N LYS A 32 -17.84 4.38 22.48
CA LYS A 32 -18.20 3.01 22.07
C LYS A 32 -18.68 2.97 20.63
N ALA A 33 -19.53 3.92 20.22
CA ALA A 33 -20.00 4.04 18.84
C ALA A 33 -18.85 4.32 17.86
N ALA A 34 -17.90 5.18 18.23
CA ALA A 34 -16.70 5.45 17.44
C ALA A 34 -15.81 4.20 17.29
N PHE A 35 -15.67 3.39 18.34
CA PHE A 35 -14.93 2.12 18.28
C PHE A 35 -15.57 1.12 17.31
N VAL A 36 -16.90 0.94 17.40
CA VAL A 36 -17.65 0.06 16.48
C VAL A 36 -17.48 0.53 15.04
N LYS A 37 -17.69 1.83 14.80
CA LYS A 37 -17.49 2.42 13.47
C LYS A 37 -16.07 2.20 12.96
N ARG A 38 -15.05 2.37 13.80
CA ARG A 38 -13.65 2.14 13.41
C ARG A 38 -13.42 0.68 13.00
N GLY A 39 -14.06 -0.29 13.66
CA GLY A 39 -14.00 -1.69 13.25
C GLY A 39 -14.66 -1.96 11.89
N GLU A 40 -15.78 -1.32 11.59
CA GLU A 40 -16.42 -1.38 10.26
C GLU A 40 -15.53 -0.76 9.17
N ASP A 41 -14.95 0.41 9.46
CA ASP A 41 -14.03 1.10 8.56
C ASP A 41 -12.75 0.28 8.32
N GLU A 42 -12.26 -0.47 9.30
CA GLU A 42 -11.15 -1.42 9.16
C GLU A 42 -11.47 -2.57 8.19
N LEU A 43 -12.64 -3.17 8.32
CA LEU A 43 -13.08 -4.25 7.44
C LEU A 43 -13.26 -3.75 6.00
N LEU A 44 -13.85 -2.56 5.84
CA LEU A 44 -14.05 -1.92 4.55
C LEU A 44 -12.70 -1.55 3.90
N CYS A 45 -11.79 -0.96 4.68
CA CYS A 45 -10.45 -0.59 4.23
C CYS A 45 -9.69 -1.83 3.75
N ARG A 46 -9.67 -2.90 4.54
CA ARG A 46 -9.05 -4.18 4.17
C ARG A 46 -9.62 -4.72 2.87
N SER A 47 -10.94 -4.71 2.73
CA SER A 47 -11.62 -5.25 1.53
C SER A 47 -11.25 -4.46 0.28
N HIS A 48 -11.18 -3.13 0.36
CA HIS A 48 -10.72 -2.30 -0.75
C HIS A 48 -9.26 -2.49 -1.12
N ILE A 49 -8.37 -2.62 -0.12
CA ILE A 49 -6.95 -2.90 -0.37
C ILE A 49 -6.81 -4.24 -1.10
N LEU A 50 -7.47 -5.29 -0.61
CA LEU A 50 -7.40 -6.61 -1.21
C LEU A 50 -8.01 -6.66 -2.62
N ASN A 51 -9.16 -6.01 -2.85
CA ASN A 51 -9.79 -5.93 -4.18
C ASN A 51 -8.94 -5.21 -5.23
N ALA A 52 -7.94 -4.42 -4.81
CA ALA A 52 -7.01 -3.77 -5.72
C ALA A 52 -5.82 -4.65 -6.11
N LEU A 53 -5.67 -5.82 -5.49
CA LEU A 53 -4.58 -6.75 -5.76
C LEU A 53 -5.01 -7.77 -6.83
N SER A 54 -4.08 -8.16 -7.69
CA SER A 54 -4.22 -9.29 -8.61
C SER A 54 -4.09 -10.63 -7.86
N ASP A 55 -4.67 -11.70 -8.40
CA ASP A 55 -4.82 -13.02 -7.75
C ASP A 55 -3.59 -13.52 -6.98
N CYS A 56 -2.39 -13.54 -7.59
CA CYS A 56 -1.18 -14.03 -6.91
C CYS A 56 -0.74 -13.18 -5.70
N ARG A 57 -1.11 -11.89 -5.69
CA ARG A 57 -0.86 -10.97 -4.57
C ARG A 57 -1.99 -11.10 -3.55
N PHE A 58 -3.24 -11.22 -3.98
CA PHE A 58 -4.39 -11.40 -3.08
C PHE A 58 -4.15 -12.58 -2.13
N ASP A 59 -3.77 -13.75 -2.65
CA ASP A 59 -3.56 -14.95 -1.84
C ASP A 59 -2.53 -14.73 -0.73
N SER A 60 -1.45 -14.01 -1.04
CA SER A 60 -0.35 -13.71 -0.11
C SER A 60 -0.76 -12.80 1.06
N TYR A 61 -1.77 -11.93 0.86
CA TYR A 61 -2.20 -10.95 1.87
C TYR A 61 -3.58 -11.26 2.45
N SER A 62 -4.33 -12.21 1.88
CA SER A 62 -5.69 -12.57 2.29
C SER A 62 -5.78 -13.09 3.72
N SER A 63 -4.70 -13.67 4.26
CA SER A 63 -4.63 -14.16 5.65
C SER A 63 -4.43 -13.04 6.68
N ILE A 64 -3.95 -11.88 6.26
CA ILE A 64 -3.68 -10.75 7.15
C ILE A 64 -4.99 -10.04 7.49
N LYS A 65 -5.23 -9.81 8.79
CA LYS A 65 -6.46 -9.17 9.28
C LYS A 65 -6.34 -7.64 9.33
N SER A 66 -5.15 -7.13 9.63
CA SER A 66 -4.93 -5.69 9.77
C SER A 66 -4.75 -5.03 8.40
N PRO A 67 -5.61 -4.08 8.00
CA PRO A 67 -5.41 -3.32 6.76
C PRO A 67 -4.09 -2.53 6.78
N LEU A 68 -3.66 -2.05 7.95
CA LEU A 68 -2.40 -1.35 8.14
C LEU A 68 -1.18 -2.26 7.87
N GLU A 69 -1.21 -3.51 8.34
CA GLU A 69 -0.13 -4.47 8.07
C GLU A 69 -0.03 -4.79 6.58
N ILE A 70 -1.17 -4.99 5.90
CA ILE A 70 -1.21 -5.18 4.45
C ILE A 70 -0.62 -3.96 3.75
N TRP A 71 -1.04 -2.75 4.15
CA TRP A 71 -0.55 -1.51 3.57
C TRP A 71 0.96 -1.35 3.70
N ASN A 72 1.51 -1.54 4.91
CA ASN A 72 2.94 -1.42 5.17
C ASN A 72 3.76 -2.46 4.38
N ALA A 73 3.26 -3.71 4.30
CA ALA A 73 3.92 -4.76 3.53
C ALA A 73 3.93 -4.45 2.02
N LEU A 74 2.85 -3.87 1.50
CA LEU A 74 2.78 -3.40 0.12
C LEU A 74 3.74 -2.24 -0.11
N GLU A 75 3.75 -1.23 0.76
CA GLU A 75 4.61 -0.05 0.63
C GLU A 75 6.09 -0.42 0.67
N HIS A 76 6.49 -1.31 1.59
CA HIS A 76 7.85 -1.83 1.66
C HIS A 76 8.24 -2.59 0.38
N LYS A 77 7.36 -3.48 -0.11
CA LYS A 77 7.62 -4.24 -1.34
C LYS A 77 7.79 -3.34 -2.55
N TYR A 78 6.86 -2.40 -2.76
CA TYR A 78 6.93 -1.48 -3.89
C TYR A 78 8.08 -0.47 -3.78
N SER A 79 8.46 -0.07 -2.55
CA SER A 79 9.63 0.79 -2.35
C SER A 79 10.92 0.06 -2.76
N ASN A 80 11.07 -1.21 -2.38
CA ASN A 80 12.22 -2.03 -2.74
C ASN A 80 12.24 -2.35 -4.24
N GLU A 81 11.09 -2.70 -4.83
CA GLU A 81 10.97 -2.93 -6.28
C GLU A 81 11.36 -1.65 -7.06
N LYS A 82 10.81 -0.50 -6.68
CA LYS A 82 11.15 0.79 -7.30
C LYS A 82 12.63 1.14 -7.17
N GLN A 83 13.24 0.90 -6.00
CA GLN A 83 14.66 1.11 -5.80
C GLN A 83 15.50 0.16 -6.68
N GLY A 84 15.09 -1.10 -6.80
CA GLY A 84 15.71 -2.08 -7.70
C GLY A 84 15.62 -1.69 -9.17
N THR A 85 14.44 -1.29 -9.64
CA THR A 85 14.22 -0.80 -11.01
C THR A 85 15.06 0.45 -11.28
N ASN A 86 15.06 1.42 -10.36
CA ASN A 86 15.89 2.62 -10.50
C ASN A 86 17.38 2.27 -10.57
N LYS A 87 17.85 1.37 -9.70
CA LYS A 87 19.25 0.91 -9.73
C LYS A 87 19.61 0.23 -11.04
N PHE A 88 18.73 -0.63 -11.56
CA PHE A 88 18.90 -1.30 -12.84
C PHE A 88 18.94 -0.30 -14.01
N LEU A 89 17.99 0.64 -14.05
CA LEU A 89 17.95 1.70 -15.07
C LEU A 89 19.22 2.56 -15.03
N THR A 90 19.68 2.94 -13.85
CA THR A 90 20.94 3.69 -13.67
C THR A 90 22.15 2.90 -14.17
N MET A 91 22.24 1.60 -13.88
CA MET A 91 23.31 0.74 -14.39
C MET A 91 23.29 0.67 -15.92
N LYS A 92 22.12 0.45 -16.53
CA LYS A 92 21.95 0.44 -17.99
C LYS A 92 22.35 1.77 -18.63
N TYR A 93 22.04 2.89 -17.98
CA TYR A 93 22.46 4.21 -18.44
C TYR A 93 23.99 4.37 -18.44
N PHE A 94 24.68 3.89 -17.41
CA PHE A 94 26.15 3.96 -17.37
C PHE A 94 26.84 2.98 -18.33
N GLU A 95 26.23 1.81 -18.57
CA GLU A 95 26.71 0.84 -19.55
C GLU A 95 26.42 1.24 -21.00
N PHE A 96 25.51 2.19 -21.21
CA PHE A 96 25.17 2.67 -22.54
C PHE A 96 26.34 3.41 -23.18
N ALA A 97 26.87 2.84 -24.26
CA ALA A 97 27.88 3.47 -25.10
C ALA A 97 27.29 3.67 -26.50
N MET A 98 27.31 4.92 -26.98
CA MET A 98 26.87 5.22 -28.34
C MET A 98 27.81 4.58 -29.36
N ARG A 99 27.23 3.80 -30.26
CA ARG A 99 27.91 3.26 -31.45
C ARG A 99 27.57 4.08 -32.68
N ASP A 100 28.59 4.46 -33.43
CA ASP A 100 28.42 5.17 -34.70
C ASP A 100 27.69 4.30 -35.73
N GLY A 101 26.77 4.91 -36.48
CA GLY A 101 26.02 4.25 -37.55
C GLY A 101 24.81 3.42 -37.11
N VAL A 102 24.45 3.40 -35.81
CA VAL A 102 23.25 2.72 -35.30
C VAL A 102 22.33 3.73 -34.60
N SER A 103 21.02 3.62 -34.79
CA SER A 103 20.08 4.54 -34.12
C SER A 103 20.05 4.30 -32.61
N ILE A 104 19.76 5.34 -31.81
CA ILE A 104 19.70 5.21 -30.34
C ILE A 104 18.60 4.22 -29.93
N MET A 105 17.46 4.22 -30.62
CA MET A 105 16.35 3.31 -30.31
C MET A 105 16.74 1.84 -30.45
N ASP A 106 17.56 1.51 -31.46
CA ASP A 106 18.06 0.14 -31.66
C ASP A 106 19.16 -0.23 -30.64
N GLN A 107 19.76 0.75 -29.95
CA GLN A 107 20.81 0.53 -28.96
C GLN A 107 20.29 0.39 -27.52
N VAL A 108 19.05 0.82 -27.25
CA VAL A 108 18.43 0.84 -25.90
C VAL A 108 17.47 -0.36 -25.69
N GLN A 109 17.43 -1.31 -26.63
CA GLN A 109 16.54 -2.47 -26.62
C GLN A 109 16.99 -3.60 -25.67
#